data_AF-A0A931ZR51-F1
#
_entry.id   AF-A0A931ZR51-F1
#
_cell.length_a   1.000
_cell.length_b   1.000
_cell.length_c   1.000
_cell.angle_alpha   90.00
_cell.angle_beta   90.00
_cell.angle_gamma   90.00
#
_symmetry.space_group_name_H-M   'P 1'
#
loop_
_entity.id
_entity.type
_entity.pdbx_description
1 polymer ?
#
loop_
_entity_poly.entity_id
_entity_poly.type
_entity_poly.pdbx_seq_one_letter_code
_entity_poly.pdbx_strand_id
1 'polypeptide(L)' 'MAKTKPKKPIHRLSRSGSSSYSVAISPSLIRSLGWKEGQRLLVKRMARGILLRDAITKKRK' A
#
# COMPACT_ATOMS: atom_id res chain seq x y z
N MET A 1 30.96 0.38 10.18
CA MET A 1 29.65 1.06 10.15
C MET A 1 28.55 0.02 10.02
N ALA A 2 27.81 -0.26 11.09
CA ALA A 2 26.73 -1.24 11.06
C ALA A 2 25.57 -0.72 10.20
N LYS A 3 25.15 -1.48 9.18
CA LYS A 3 23.94 -1.18 8.40
C LYS A 3 22.72 -1.38 9.31
N THR A 4 22.15 -0.29 9.80
CA THR A 4 20.90 -0.29 10.57
C THR A 4 19.82 -1.00 9.75
N LYS A 5 19.39 -2.20 10.17
CA LYS A 5 18.25 -2.89 9.57
C LYS A 5 17.03 -1.96 9.74
N PRO A 6 16.32 -1.55 8.66
CA PRO A 6 15.13 -0.74 8.84
C PRO A 6 14.13 -1.51 9.71
N LYS A 7 13.70 -0.89 10.81
CA LYS A 7 12.62 -1.39 11.68
C LYS A 7 11.44 -1.75 10.78
N LYS A 8 11.07 -3.03 10.79
CA LYS A 8 10.08 -3.65 9.91
C LYS A 8 8.75 -2.87 9.91
N PRO A 9 8.28 -2.29 8.79
CA PRO A 9 6.87 -1.92 8.68
C PRO A 9 6.09 -3.20 8.28
N ILE A 10 5.83 -4.09 9.25
CA ILE A 10 4.89 -5.19 9.03
C ILE A 10 3.51 -4.69 9.43
N HIS A 11 2.78 -4.29 8.40
CA HIS A 11 1.37 -4.04 8.47
C HIS A 11 0.65 -5.38 8.41
N ARG A 12 0.05 -5.77 9.54
CA ARG A 12 -0.69 -7.03 9.74
C ARG A 12 -1.62 -7.29 8.54
N LEU A 13 -1.50 -8.48 7.96
CA LEU A 13 -2.40 -8.97 6.94
C LEU A 13 -3.58 -9.64 7.63
N SER A 14 -4.77 -9.08 7.46
CA SER A 14 -6.01 -9.56 8.06
C SER A 14 -6.96 -10.01 6.96
N ARG A 15 -7.65 -11.12 7.15
CA ARG A 15 -8.67 -11.56 6.19
C ARG A 15 -9.88 -10.62 6.30
N SER A 16 -10.31 -10.06 5.19
CA SER A 16 -11.52 -9.23 5.07
C SER A 16 -12.54 -9.98 4.23
N GLY A 17 -13.57 -10.50 4.89
CA GLY A 17 -14.58 -11.34 4.24
C GLY A 17 -14.08 -12.74 3.86
N SER A 18 -14.75 -13.36 2.89
CA SER A 18 -14.53 -14.76 2.53
C SER A 18 -13.30 -14.98 1.64
N SER A 19 -12.95 -14.04 0.76
CA SER A 19 -11.91 -14.22 -0.26
C SER A 19 -10.82 -13.15 -0.27
N SER A 20 -10.96 -12.08 0.50
CA SER A 20 -10.07 -10.92 0.44
C SER A 20 -9.16 -10.80 1.66
N TYR A 21 -8.02 -10.15 1.46
CA TYR A 21 -7.08 -9.81 2.52
C TYR A 21 -6.85 -8.31 2.52
N SER A 22 -6.83 -7.73 3.72
CA SER A 22 -6.52 -6.32 3.97
C SER A 22 -5.18 -6.20 4.67
N VAL A 23 -4.41 -5.19 4.29
CA VAL A 23 -3.15 -4.83 4.93
C VAL A 23 -3.33 -3.47 5.59
N ALA A 24 -3.08 -3.40 6.90
CA ALA A 24 -3.33 -2.19 7.68
C ALA A 24 -2.16 -1.20 7.56
N ILE A 25 -2.20 -0.24 6.65
CA ILE A 25 -1.12 0.74 6.41
C ILE A 25 -1.16 1.86 7.48
N SER A 26 0.01 2.35 7.90
CA SER A 26 0.07 3.47 8.86
C SER A 26 -0.56 4.76 8.28
N PRO A 27 -1.32 5.53 9.09
CA PRO A 27 -1.91 6.79 8.64
C PRO A 27 -0.88 7.82 8.17
N SER A 28 0.32 7.83 8.77
CA SER A 28 1.41 8.72 8.39
C SER A 28 1.90 8.46 6.96
N LEU A 29 2.01 7.19 6.56
CA LEU A 29 2.42 6.81 5.20
C LEU A 29 1.34 7.15 4.17
N ILE A 30 0.08 6.93 4.50
CA ILE A 30 -1.06 7.29 3.62
C ILE A 30 -1.06 8.80 3.35
N ARG A 31 -0.88 9.61 4.41
CA ARG A 31 -0.82 11.07 4.31
C ARG A 31 0.39 11.57 3.53
N SER A 32 1.58 10.97 3.72
CA SER A 32 2.78 11.36 2.97
C SER A 32 2.70 11.04 1.48
N LEU A 33 1.95 9.99 1.13
CA LEU A 33 1.64 9.62 -0.26
C LEU A 33 0.47 10.43 -0.85
N GLY A 34 -0.24 11.22 -0.03
CA GLY A 34 -1.40 11.99 -0.46
C GLY A 34 -2.63 11.15 -0.83
N TRP A 35 -2.67 9.89 -0.40
CA TRP A 35 -3.76 8.97 -0.69
C TRP A 35 -4.99 9.28 0.17
N LYS A 36 -6.17 9.12 -0.43
CA LYS A 36 -7.46 9.33 0.23
C LYS A 36 -8.21 8.02 0.44
N GLU A 37 -9.11 8.00 1.41
CA GLU A 37 -10.02 6.88 1.61
C GLU A 37 -10.88 6.66 0.35
N GLY A 38 -11.09 5.39 -0.03
CA GLY A 38 -11.82 5.03 -1.24
C GLY A 38 -11.10 5.31 -2.56
N GLN A 39 -9.86 5.84 -2.53
CA GLN A 39 -9.09 6.09 -3.73
C GLN A 39 -8.73 4.78 -4.44
N ARG A 40 -8.88 4.75 -5.76
CA ARG A 40 -8.42 3.63 -6.58
C ARG A 40 -6.90 3.65 -6.73
N LEU A 41 -6.29 2.49 -6.56
CA LEU A 41 -4.87 2.26 -6.77
C LEU A 41 -4.66 1.18 -7.84
N LEU A 42 -3.53 1.26 -8.54
CA LEU A 42 -3.06 0.22 -9.43
C LEU A 42 -2.19 -0.75 -8.64
N VAL A 43 -2.54 -2.03 -8.72
CA VAL A 43 -1.84 -3.11 -8.04
C VAL A 43 -1.08 -3.93 -9.07
N LYS A 44 0.23 -4.03 -8.94
CA LYS A 44 1.07 -4.89 -9.79
C LYS A 44 1.81 -5.91 -8.93
N ARG A 45 1.63 -7.19 -9.23
CA ARG A 45 2.42 -8.27 -8.62
C ARG A 45 3.84 -8.23 -9.16
N MET A 46 4.82 -8.32 -8.27
CA MET A 46 6.25 -8.44 -8.58
C MET A 46 6.80 -9.71 -7.91
N ALA A 47 8.01 -10.14 -8.29
CA ALA A 47 8.58 -11.43 -7.89
C ALA A 47 8.57 -11.70 -6.37
N ARG A 48 8.66 -10.65 -5.54
CA ARG A 48 8.69 -10.77 -4.06
C ARG A 48 7.77 -9.77 -3.34
N GLY A 49 6.75 -9.26 -4.03
CA GLY A 49 5.87 -8.28 -3.41
C GLY A 49 4.80 -7.74 -4.32
N ILE A 50 4.10 -6.75 -3.79
CA ILE A 50 3.03 -6.03 -4.47
C ILE A 50 3.47 -4.57 -4.60
N LEU A 51 3.43 -4.05 -5.81
CA LEU A 51 3.60 -2.63 -6.07
C LEU A 51 2.23 -1.96 -6.11
N LEU A 52 2.05 -0.95 -5.28
CA LEU A 52 0.90 -0.06 -5.32
C LEU A 52 1.32 1.25 -6.00
N ARG A 53 0.54 1.71 -6.97
CA ARG A 53 0.73 2.99 -7.65
C ARG A 53 -0.58 3.76 -7.66
N ASP A 54 -0.49 5.08 -7.68
CA ASP A 54 -1.66 5.94 -7.91
C ASP A 54 -2.31 5.60 -9.24
N ALA A 55 -3.62 5.34 -9.22
CA ALA A 55 -4.38 5.23 -10.45
C ALA A 55 -4.63 6.65 -11.00
N ILE A 56 -4.28 6.87 -12.26
CA ILE A 56 -4.65 8.09 -12.96
C ILE A 56 -6.17 8.01 -13.24
N THR A 57 -6.98 8.56 -12.35
CA THR A 57 -8.45 8.45 -12.42
C THR A 57 -9.11 9.59 -13.19
N LYS A 58 -8.41 10.72 -13.39
CA LYS A 58 -8.87 11.78 -14.30
C LYS A 58 -8.33 11.54 -15.70
N LYS A 59 -9.23 11.41 -16.69
CA LYS A 59 -8.89 11.79 -18.06
C LYS A 59 -8.43 13.26 -17.99
N ARG A 60 -7.14 13.52 -18.25
CA ARG A 60 -6.69 14.87 -18.59
C ARG A 60 -7.46 15.21 -19.87
N LYS A 61 -8.37 16.17 -19.76
CA LYS A 61 -9.16 16.68 -20.88
C LYS A 61 -8.23 17.47 -21.80
#